data_AF-A0A453HGC9-F1
#
_entry.id   AF-A0A453HGC9-F1
#
_cell.length_a   1.000
_cell.length_b   1.000
_cell.length_c   1.000
_cell.angle_alpha   90.00
_cell.angle_beta   90.00
_cell.angle_gamma   90.00
#
_symmetry.space_group_name_H-M   'P 1'
#
loop_
_entity.id
_entity.type
_entity.pdbx_description
1 polymer ?
#
loop_
_entity_poly.entity_id
_entity_poly.type
_entity_poly.pdbx_seq_one_letter_code
_entity_poly.pdbx_strand_id
1 'polypeptide(L)'
;IFEINCSKDVKIQGIIGPCTSLEKKGPLSSDTVIGQGNTSAWKMCGLDRKTSLCIVFDMAKKDAPDAIGQSQNNLFYFQFLTYYQHHDGQMRLRSTTISRRWVAGSGSVQELITGFDQEAAAAVMARLVSFKMEAEVDFDPVRWLDRALISLCSKFGDYQKEAPSSFSLSPRLSIFPQFIFNLRRSQFIQGFQQ
;
A
#
# COMPACT_ATOMS: atom_id res chain seq x y z
N ILE A 1 -16.53 13.84 -2.22
CA ILE A 1 -15.12 14.27 -2.05
C ILE A 1 -14.49 13.38 -1.00
N PHE A 2 -13.36 12.78 -1.34
CA PHE A 2 -12.53 12.01 -0.43
C PHE A 2 -11.25 12.77 -0.17
N GLU A 3 -10.90 13.02 1.09
CA GLU A 3 -9.64 13.66 1.47
C GLU A 3 -8.86 12.80 2.45
N ILE A 4 -7.54 12.92 2.41
CA ILE A 4 -6.63 12.24 3.31
C ILE A 4 -5.75 13.27 4.00
N ASN A 5 -5.70 13.20 5.33
CA ASN A 5 -4.67 13.83 6.14
C ASN A 5 -3.80 12.74 6.76
N CYS A 6 -2.51 13.02 6.94
CA CYS A 6 -1.60 12.12 7.64
C CYS A 6 -0.52 12.91 8.38
N SER A 7 0.19 12.24 9.28
CA SER A 7 1.35 12.83 9.96
C SER A 7 2.40 13.30 8.95
N LYS A 8 3.17 14.34 9.28
CA LYS A 8 4.13 15.02 8.39
C LYS A 8 5.17 14.10 7.72
N ASP A 9 5.53 13.01 8.40
CA ASP A 9 6.52 12.02 8.00
C ASP A 9 5.91 10.87 7.16
N VAL A 10 4.64 11.00 6.79
CA VAL A 10 3.92 10.10 5.90
C VAL A 10 3.47 10.92 4.69
N LYS A 11 3.79 10.44 3.49
CA LYS A 11 3.38 11.04 2.22
C LYS A 11 2.45 10.11 1.46
N ILE A 12 1.55 10.68 0.67
CA ILE A 12 0.59 9.95 -0.15
C ILE A 12 1.17 9.84 -1.56
N GLN A 13 1.43 8.60 -2.01
CA GLN A 13 1.82 8.36 -3.40
C GLN A 13 0.62 8.47 -4.34
N GLY A 14 -0.54 7.99 -3.89
CA GLY A 14 -1.80 8.15 -4.60
C GLY A 14 -2.80 7.03 -4.35
N ILE A 15 -3.84 6.99 -5.19
CA ILE A 15 -4.98 6.07 -5.06
C ILE A 15 -5.21 5.29 -6.35
N ILE A 16 -5.46 3.98 -6.21
CA ILE A 16 -6.01 3.12 -7.26
C ILE A 16 -7.46 2.76 -6.88
N GLY A 17 -8.41 3.19 -7.71
CA GLY A 17 -9.84 2.97 -7.51
C GLY A 17 -10.71 3.96 -8.31
N PRO A 18 -12.05 3.87 -8.19
CA PRO A 18 -13.00 4.68 -8.95
C PRO A 18 -13.08 6.13 -8.43
N CYS A 19 -12.03 6.91 -8.66
CA CYS A 19 -11.94 8.31 -8.27
C CYS A 19 -11.10 9.12 -9.25
N THR A 20 -11.24 10.44 -9.21
CA THR A 20 -10.43 11.37 -10.01
C THR A 20 -9.76 12.37 -9.08
N SER A 21 -8.50 12.71 -9.34
CA SER A 21 -7.77 13.74 -8.60
C SER A 21 -8.54 15.07 -8.58
N LEU A 22 -8.54 15.76 -7.44
CA LEU A 22 -8.97 17.17 -7.34
C LEU A 22 -7.79 18.14 -7.39
N GLU A 23 -6.59 17.64 -7.67
CA GLU A 23 -5.36 18.44 -7.84
C GLU A 23 -5.04 19.35 -6.64
N LYS A 24 -5.52 18.98 -5.45
CA LYS A 24 -5.17 19.60 -4.17
C LYS A 24 -3.73 19.29 -3.83
N LYS A 25 -2.80 20.08 -4.39
CA LYS A 25 -1.37 19.99 -4.11
C LYS A 25 -1.09 20.40 -2.67
N GLY A 26 -0.11 19.77 -2.05
CA GLY A 26 0.30 20.11 -0.70
C GLY A 26 1.48 19.28 -0.21
N PRO A 27 1.98 19.59 0.99
CA PRO A 27 3.15 18.92 1.55
C PRO A 27 2.90 17.45 1.89
N LEU A 28 1.68 16.94 1.74
CA LEU A 28 1.33 15.54 2.00
C LEU A 28 1.53 14.64 0.78
N SER A 29 1.71 15.19 -0.43
CA SER A 29 1.93 14.38 -1.63
C SER A 29 3.38 13.89 -1.70
N SER A 30 3.58 12.64 -2.14
CA SER A 30 4.91 12.08 -2.42
C SER A 30 5.43 12.52 -3.79
N ASP A 31 6.75 12.53 -3.94
CA ASP A 31 7.43 12.69 -5.24
C ASP A 31 7.24 11.45 -6.13
N THR A 32 7.04 10.27 -5.51
CA THR A 32 6.71 9.03 -6.24
C THR A 32 5.21 8.89 -6.35
N VAL A 33 4.70 8.74 -7.57
CA VAL A 33 3.27 8.75 -7.87
C VAL A 33 2.78 7.37 -8.26
N ILE A 34 1.65 6.94 -7.68
CA ILE A 34 0.93 5.73 -8.08
C ILE A 34 -0.55 6.06 -8.30
N GLY A 35 -1.12 5.60 -9.41
CA GLY A 35 -2.53 5.83 -9.73
C GLY A 35 -2.86 7.32 -9.83
N GLN A 36 -3.99 7.70 -9.24
CA GLN A 36 -4.40 9.09 -9.08
C GLN A 36 -3.63 9.72 -7.91
N GLY A 37 -2.41 10.21 -8.15
CA GLY A 37 -1.56 10.84 -7.13
C GLY A 37 -1.43 12.36 -7.27
N ASN A 38 -0.33 12.91 -6.75
CA ASN A 38 -0.07 14.37 -6.70
C ASN A 38 -1.18 15.20 -6.05
N THR A 39 -1.95 14.59 -5.15
CA THR A 39 -3.05 15.24 -4.45
C THR A 39 -3.28 14.59 -3.09
N SER A 40 -4.00 15.30 -2.22
CA SER A 40 -4.59 14.75 -0.99
C SER A 40 -6.12 14.72 -1.03
N ALA A 41 -6.74 15.02 -2.18
CA ALA A 41 -8.19 15.02 -2.34
C ALA A 41 -8.63 14.47 -3.70
N TRP A 42 -9.73 13.72 -3.71
CA TRP A 42 -10.30 13.07 -4.88
C TRP A 42 -11.81 13.25 -4.95
N LYS A 43 -12.33 13.31 -6.18
CA LYS A 43 -13.75 13.21 -6.46
C LYS A 43 -14.13 11.75 -6.68
N MET A 44 -15.19 11.32 -6.02
CA MET A 44 -15.89 10.07 -6.30
C MET A 44 -17.31 10.46 -6.68
N CYS A 45 -17.73 10.17 -7.93
CA CYS A 45 -19.04 10.55 -8.44
C CYS A 45 -20.15 9.61 -7.97
N GLY A 46 -19.79 8.37 -7.63
CA GLY A 46 -20.67 7.39 -7.01
C GLY A 46 -19.85 6.53 -6.06
N LEU A 47 -20.45 6.14 -4.94
CA LEU A 47 -19.89 5.18 -4.01
C LEU A 47 -21.02 4.43 -3.33
N ASP A 48 -20.74 3.21 -2.95
CA ASP A 48 -21.62 2.36 -2.17
C ASP A 48 -20.86 1.71 -1.00
N ARG A 49 -21.50 0.78 -0.30
CA ARG A 49 -20.88 0.07 0.84
C ARG A 49 -19.79 -0.93 0.42
N LYS A 50 -19.70 -1.29 -0.86
CA LYS A 50 -18.71 -2.24 -1.42
C LYS A 50 -17.52 -1.54 -2.08
N THR A 51 -17.64 -0.23 -2.31
CA THR A 51 -16.58 0.60 -2.89
C THR A 51 -15.33 0.54 -2.03
N SER A 52 -14.21 0.16 -2.64
CA SER A 52 -12.92 0.00 -1.98
C SER A 52 -11.83 0.71 -2.78
N LEU A 53 -11.02 1.52 -2.10
CA LEU A 53 -9.87 2.22 -2.65
C LEU A 53 -8.58 1.54 -2.17
N CYS A 54 -7.55 1.51 -3.01
CA CYS A 54 -6.19 1.17 -2.58
C CYS A 54 -5.40 2.47 -2.51
N ILE A 55 -4.85 2.76 -1.33
CA ILE A 55 -4.12 4.00 -1.06
C ILE A 55 -2.69 3.59 -0.74
N VAL A 56 -1.72 4.17 -1.45
CA VAL A 56 -0.30 3.87 -1.26
C VAL A 56 0.39 5.08 -0.63
N PHE A 57 1.23 4.80 0.36
CA PHE A 57 1.94 5.79 1.15
C PHE A 57 3.44 5.57 1.09
N ASP A 58 4.18 6.66 1.13
CA ASP A 58 5.59 6.69 1.45
C ASP A 58 5.80 7.05 2.91
N MET A 59 6.68 6.30 3.55
CA MET A 59 7.09 6.55 4.93
C MET A 59 8.48 7.19 4.88
N ALA A 60 8.64 8.39 5.45
CA ALA A 60 9.93 9.07 5.47
C ALA A 60 10.96 8.22 6.22
N LYS A 61 12.13 7.98 5.60
CA LYS A 61 13.27 7.35 6.27
C LYS A 61 13.91 8.39 7.19
N LYS A 62 13.94 8.12 8.49
CA LYS A 62 14.76 8.91 9.42
C LYS A 62 16.21 8.45 9.31
N ASP A 63 16.94 8.93 8.31
CA ASP A 63 18.36 8.58 8.06
C ASP A 63 19.35 9.35 8.97
N ALA A 64 18.94 9.81 10.16
CA ALA A 64 19.82 10.58 11.06
C ALA A 64 20.17 9.79 12.35
N PRO A 65 21.45 9.73 12.76
CA PRO A 65 21.88 9.23 14.07
C PRO A 65 21.40 10.07 15.26
N ASP A 66 20.83 11.27 15.03
CA ASP A 66 20.43 12.22 16.08
C ASP A 66 18.95 12.11 16.51
N ALA A 67 18.44 10.89 16.66
CA ALA A 67 17.14 10.66 17.28
C ALA A 67 17.25 10.37 18.79
N ILE A 68 18.14 11.09 19.50
CA ILE A 68 18.11 11.18 20.98
C ILE A 68 16.97 12.12 21.46
N GLY A 69 16.28 12.80 20.56
CA GLY A 69 15.00 13.45 20.83
C GLY A 69 13.82 12.56 20.47
N GLN A 70 13.47 11.60 21.34
CA GLN A 70 12.19 10.90 21.27
C GLN A 70 11.06 11.94 21.22
N SER A 71 10.43 12.11 20.06
CA SER A 71 9.06 12.60 20.06
C SER A 71 8.27 11.60 20.91
N GLN A 72 7.78 12.04 22.07
CA GLN A 72 7.03 11.21 23.04
C GLN A 72 5.86 10.44 22.40
N ASN A 73 5.46 10.81 21.17
CA ASN A 73 4.51 10.10 20.37
C ASN A 73 5.19 9.22 19.30
N ASN A 74 5.35 7.92 19.59
CA ASN A 74 5.80 6.90 18.64
C ASN A 74 4.69 6.49 17.65
N LEU A 75 3.56 7.19 17.62
CA LEU A 75 2.47 6.95 16.69
C LEU A 75 2.51 7.91 15.51
N PHE A 76 2.08 7.42 14.36
CA PHE A 76 1.66 8.22 13.23
C PHE A 76 0.19 7.95 12.94
N TYR A 77 -0.45 8.92 12.29
CA TYR A 77 -1.88 8.95 12.10
C TYR A 77 -2.22 9.09 10.62
N PHE A 78 -3.34 8.49 10.26
CA PHE A 78 -4.05 8.71 9.01
C PHE A 78 -5.47 9.13 9.36
N GLN A 79 -6.00 10.09 8.63
CA GLN A 79 -7.40 10.50 8.72
C GLN A 79 -7.98 10.54 7.32
N PHE A 80 -9.08 9.81 7.15
CA PHE A 80 -9.82 9.68 5.92
C PHE A 80 -11.15 10.42 6.08
N LEU A 81 -11.41 11.39 5.22
CA LEU A 81 -12.60 12.22 5.25
C LEU A 81 -13.38 11.99 3.96
N THR A 82 -14.63 11.54 4.05
CA THR A 82 -15.51 11.35 2.90
C THR A 82 -16.73 12.24 3.05
N TYR A 83 -16.79 13.31 2.26
CA TYR A 83 -17.95 14.17 2.10
C TYR A 83 -18.80 13.65 0.94
N TYR A 84 -20.06 13.31 1.19
CA TYR A 84 -20.93 12.75 0.16
C TYR A 84 -22.39 13.15 0.39
N GLN A 85 -23.17 13.14 -0.70
CA GLN A 85 -24.61 13.22 -0.62
C GLN A 85 -25.15 11.80 -0.40
N HIS A 86 -25.89 11.61 0.69
CA HIS A 86 -26.55 10.35 0.98
C HIS A 86 -27.82 10.21 0.13
N HIS A 87 -28.37 9.00 0.00
CA HIS A 87 -29.50 8.72 -0.90
C HIS A 87 -30.79 9.46 -0.53
N ASP A 88 -30.87 9.98 0.70
CA ASP A 88 -31.97 10.82 1.21
C ASP A 88 -31.76 12.31 0.89
N GLY A 89 -30.74 12.65 0.09
CA GLY A 89 -30.40 14.01 -0.30
C GLY A 89 -29.53 14.77 0.72
N GLN A 90 -29.33 14.24 1.94
CA GLN A 90 -28.56 14.92 2.98
C GLN A 90 -27.06 14.86 2.70
N MET A 91 -26.36 15.96 2.96
CA MET A 91 -24.91 15.99 2.94
C MET A 91 -24.36 15.36 4.23
N ARG A 92 -23.42 14.43 4.10
CA ARG A 92 -22.79 13.74 5.22
C ARG A 92 -21.27 13.77 5.12
N LEU A 93 -20.63 13.80 6.28
CA LEU A 93 -19.19 13.58 6.43
C LEU A 93 -18.97 12.27 7.19
N ARG A 94 -18.28 11.33 6.56
CA ARG A 94 -17.70 10.17 7.24
C ARG A 94 -16.23 10.45 7.53
N SER A 95 -15.85 10.39 8.80
CA SER A 95 -14.46 10.52 9.23
C SER A 95 -13.97 9.19 9.79
N THR A 96 -12.76 8.78 9.43
CA THR A 96 -12.10 7.59 9.96
C THR A 96 -10.64 7.92 10.24
N THR A 97 -10.26 7.87 11.51
CA THR A 97 -8.89 8.10 11.95
C THR A 97 -8.30 6.81 12.44
N ILE A 98 -7.11 6.45 11.96
CA ILE A 98 -6.34 5.30 12.44
C ILE A 98 -4.95 5.76 12.85
N SER A 99 -4.37 5.05 13.82
CA SER A 99 -2.98 5.24 14.23
C SER A 99 -2.19 3.95 14.09
N ARG A 100 -0.89 4.09 13.88
CA ARG A 100 0.08 2.98 13.84
C ARG A 100 1.36 3.42 14.54
N ARG A 101 2.12 2.45 15.03
CA ARG A 101 3.38 2.69 15.76
C ARG A 101 4.56 2.64 14.80
N TRP A 102 5.50 3.57 14.96
CA TRP A 102 6.80 3.50 14.31
C TRP A 102 7.62 2.31 14.83
N VAL A 103 8.32 1.64 13.93
CA VAL A 103 9.22 0.54 14.25
C VAL A 103 10.64 0.98 13.91
N ALA A 104 11.54 0.96 14.91
CA ALA A 104 12.94 1.36 14.78
C ALA A 104 13.84 0.51 15.68
N GLY A 105 15.13 0.41 15.35
CA GLY A 105 16.14 -0.27 16.16
C GLY A 105 16.26 -1.78 15.91
N SER A 106 17.02 -2.45 16.78
CA SER A 106 17.24 -3.90 16.77
C SER A 106 15.92 -4.65 16.99
N GLY A 107 15.61 -5.64 16.17
CA GLY A 107 14.33 -6.40 16.22
C GLY A 107 13.20 -5.81 15.37
N SER A 108 13.44 -4.69 14.67
CA SER A 108 12.47 -4.05 13.76
C SER A 108 11.89 -5.01 12.72
N VAL A 109 12.68 -5.94 12.18
CA VAL A 109 12.22 -6.94 11.21
C VAL A 109 11.10 -7.81 11.79
N GLN A 110 11.25 -8.29 13.03
CA GLN A 110 10.25 -9.16 13.66
C GLN A 110 8.93 -8.42 13.93
N GLU A 111 9.00 -7.16 14.34
CA GLU A 111 7.82 -6.32 14.52
C GLU A 111 7.10 -6.06 13.18
N LEU A 112 7.86 -5.81 12.10
CA LEU A 112 7.30 -5.64 10.75
C LEU A 112 6.61 -6.92 10.26
N ILE A 113 7.23 -8.09 10.46
CA ILE A 113 6.62 -9.39 10.11
C ILE A 113 5.32 -9.59 10.89
N THR A 114 5.30 -9.24 12.17
CA THR A 114 4.10 -9.34 13.01
C THR A 114 2.97 -8.44 12.49
N GLY A 115 3.30 -7.23 12.04
CA GLY A 115 2.37 -6.29 11.44
C GLY A 115 1.94 -6.60 9.99
N PHE A 116 2.55 -7.58 9.33
CA PHE A 116 2.25 -7.91 7.94
C PHE A 116 0.89 -8.61 7.80
N ASP A 117 0.09 -8.14 6.84
CA ASP A 117 -1.19 -8.72 6.45
C ASP A 117 -1.06 -9.26 5.03
N GLN A 118 -0.89 -10.58 4.90
CA GLN A 118 -0.63 -11.24 3.63
C GLN A 118 -1.81 -11.21 2.66
N GLU A 119 -3.06 -11.17 3.15
CA GLU A 119 -4.24 -11.11 2.28
C GLU A 119 -4.41 -9.70 1.71
N ALA A 120 -4.31 -8.69 2.57
CA ALA A 120 -4.34 -7.29 2.15
C ALA A 120 -3.18 -6.97 1.21
N ALA A 121 -1.96 -7.44 1.51
CA ALA A 121 -0.80 -7.26 0.64
C ALA A 121 -1.01 -7.90 -0.74
N ALA A 122 -1.59 -9.10 -0.81
CA ALA A 122 -1.90 -9.76 -2.08
C ALA A 122 -2.92 -8.95 -2.90
N ALA A 123 -3.99 -8.46 -2.26
CA ALA A 123 -4.98 -7.62 -2.92
C ALA A 123 -4.39 -6.28 -3.42
N VAL A 124 -3.49 -5.67 -2.65
CA VAL A 124 -2.77 -4.46 -3.05
C VAL A 124 -1.85 -4.73 -4.23
N MET A 125 -1.08 -5.82 -4.19
CA MET A 125 -0.21 -6.24 -5.31
C MET A 125 -1.02 -6.50 -6.59
N ALA A 126 -2.19 -7.12 -6.48
CA ALA A 126 -3.09 -7.32 -7.61
C ALA A 126 -3.55 -5.98 -8.22
N ARG A 127 -3.95 -5.01 -7.40
CA ARG A 127 -4.33 -3.66 -7.90
C ARG A 127 -3.15 -2.93 -8.53
N LEU A 128 -1.96 -3.02 -7.93
CA LEU A 128 -0.75 -2.39 -8.45
C LEU A 128 -0.32 -2.96 -9.80
N VAL A 129 -0.28 -4.30 -9.93
CA VAL A 129 0.14 -4.93 -11.19
C VAL A 129 -0.87 -4.64 -12.30
N SER A 130 -2.18 -4.68 -12.02
CA SER A 130 -3.22 -4.32 -12.98
C SER A 130 -3.10 -2.86 -13.45
N PHE A 131 -2.89 -1.92 -12.51
CA PHE A 131 -2.65 -0.53 -12.85
C PHE A 131 -1.40 -0.36 -13.73
N LYS A 132 -0.29 -1.03 -13.39
CA LYS A 132 0.95 -0.97 -14.18
C LYS A 132 0.77 -1.55 -15.59
N MET A 133 0.05 -2.66 -15.72
CA MET A 133 -0.26 -3.24 -17.03
C MET A 133 -1.07 -2.29 -17.92
N GLU A 134 -1.95 -1.48 -17.33
CA GLU A 134 -2.74 -0.49 -18.07
C GLU A 134 -1.92 0.77 -18.41
N ALA A 135 -1.04 1.20 -17.50
CA ALA A 135 -0.33 2.48 -17.60
C ALA A 135 1.03 2.40 -18.33
N GLU A 136 1.71 1.25 -18.31
CA GLU A 136 3.08 1.09 -18.81
C GLU A 136 3.12 0.21 -20.06
N VAL A 137 3.67 0.75 -21.15
CA VAL A 137 3.90 0.00 -22.40
C VAL A 137 5.02 -1.02 -22.19
N ASP A 138 4.86 -2.22 -22.77
CA ASP A 138 5.80 -3.35 -22.65
C ASP A 138 6.09 -3.81 -21.21
N PHE A 139 5.18 -3.54 -20.28
CA PHE A 139 5.29 -4.00 -18.90
C PHE A 139 5.16 -5.52 -18.82
N ASP A 140 6.13 -6.19 -18.19
CA ASP A 140 6.09 -7.63 -17.90
C ASP A 140 5.56 -7.85 -16.46
N PRO A 141 4.24 -8.11 -16.30
CA PRO A 141 3.64 -8.25 -14.98
C PRO A 141 4.13 -9.47 -14.22
N VAL A 142 4.45 -10.55 -14.93
CA VAL A 142 4.88 -11.81 -14.31
C VAL A 142 6.28 -11.63 -13.71
N ARG A 143 7.20 -11.05 -14.47
CA ARG A 143 8.55 -10.76 -13.97
C ARG A 143 8.54 -9.74 -12.84
N TRP A 144 7.65 -8.74 -12.90
CA TRP A 144 7.51 -7.75 -11.83
C TRP A 144 7.02 -8.39 -10.52
N LEU A 145 5.98 -9.24 -10.60
CA LEU A 145 5.47 -10.00 -9.44
C LEU A 145 6.53 -10.94 -8.86
N ASP A 146 7.25 -11.67 -9.72
CA ASP A 146 8.30 -12.61 -9.28
C ASP A 146 9.45 -11.88 -8.58
N ARG A 147 9.89 -10.73 -9.11
CA ARG A 147 10.92 -9.89 -8.46
C ARG A 147 10.47 -9.38 -7.10
N ALA A 148 9.22 -8.93 -6.98
CA ALA A 148 8.67 -8.48 -5.70
C ALA A 148 8.60 -9.62 -4.68
N LEU A 149 8.15 -10.81 -5.11
CA LEU A 149 8.08 -11.99 -4.27
C LEU A 149 9.47 -12.45 -3.80
N ILE A 150 10.45 -12.54 -4.71
CA ILE A 150 11.83 -12.88 -4.36
C ILE A 150 12.39 -11.86 -3.37
N SER A 151 12.20 -10.56 -3.61
CA SER A 151 12.67 -9.52 -2.68
C SER A 151 12.05 -9.63 -1.29
N LEU A 152 10.77 -10.00 -1.19
CA LEU A 152 10.11 -10.24 0.10
C LEU A 152 10.71 -11.47 0.79
N CYS A 153 10.81 -12.59 0.09
CA CYS A 153 11.35 -13.85 0.62
C CYS A 153 12.81 -13.72 1.04
N SER A 154 13.65 -13.04 0.25
CA SER A 154 15.05 -12.80 0.58
C SER A 154 15.23 -11.91 1.81
N LYS A 155 14.30 -10.98 2.05
CA LYS A 155 14.36 -10.02 3.16
C LYS A 155 13.77 -10.56 4.47
N PHE A 156 12.72 -11.37 4.39
CA PHE A 156 11.93 -11.80 5.56
C PHE A 156 11.90 -13.32 5.77
N GLY A 157 12.51 -14.11 4.89
CA GLY A 157 12.64 -15.55 5.05
C GLY A 157 13.93 -15.94 5.77
N ASP A 158 13.86 -17.07 6.47
CA ASP A 158 15.01 -17.71 7.11
C ASP A 158 15.55 -18.78 6.16
N TYR A 159 16.85 -18.72 5.85
CA TYR A 159 17.52 -19.69 4.99
C TYR A 159 19.02 -19.68 5.19
N GLN A 160 19.66 -20.80 4.85
CA GLN A 160 21.09 -20.92 4.67
C GLN A 160 21.45 -20.74 3.20
N LYS A 161 22.52 -20.00 2.94
CA LYS A 161 23.01 -19.76 1.57
C LYS A 161 23.36 -21.10 0.90
N GLU A 162 23.00 -21.23 -0.37
CA GLU A 162 23.20 -22.44 -1.19
C GLU A 162 22.47 -23.70 -0.71
N ALA A 163 21.54 -23.59 0.26
CA ALA A 163 20.75 -24.72 0.76
C ALA A 163 19.23 -24.46 0.63
N PRO A 164 18.63 -24.67 -0.56
CA PRO A 164 17.23 -24.33 -0.81
C PRO A 164 16.22 -24.99 0.13
N SER A 165 16.50 -26.21 0.61
CA SER A 165 15.65 -26.96 1.55
C SER A 165 15.57 -26.34 2.94
N SER A 166 16.44 -25.38 3.26
CA SER A 166 16.43 -24.67 4.55
C SER A 166 15.44 -23.50 4.59
N PHE A 167 14.89 -23.11 3.43
CA PHE A 167 14.05 -21.92 3.34
C PHE A 167 12.73 -22.10 4.08
N SER A 168 12.41 -21.12 4.94
CA SER A 168 11.14 -21.05 5.63
C SER A 168 10.65 -19.61 5.77
N LEU A 169 9.34 -19.46 5.94
CA LEU A 169 8.67 -18.18 6.17
C LEU A 169 7.84 -18.25 7.45
N SER A 170 7.79 -17.13 8.17
CA SER A 170 6.84 -16.94 9.27
C SER A 170 5.40 -17.23 8.80
N PRO A 171 4.52 -17.79 9.66
CA PRO A 171 3.11 -18.00 9.34
C PRO A 171 2.39 -16.74 8.80
N ARG A 172 2.84 -15.54 9.21
CA ARG A 172 2.31 -14.25 8.73
C ARG A 172 2.56 -13.98 7.24
N LEU A 173 3.58 -14.62 6.66
CA LEU A 173 4.03 -14.46 5.28
C LEU A 173 3.81 -15.72 4.43
N SER A 174 3.68 -16.88 5.08
CA SER A 174 3.75 -18.20 4.43
C SER A 174 2.75 -18.46 3.30
N ILE A 175 1.57 -17.79 3.30
CA ILE A 175 0.54 -17.96 2.26
C ILE A 175 0.73 -16.95 1.12
N PHE A 176 1.44 -15.84 1.37
CA PHE A 176 1.68 -14.81 0.35
C PHE A 176 2.28 -15.35 -0.96
N PRO A 177 3.30 -16.24 -0.96
CA PRO A 177 3.79 -16.86 -2.19
C PRO A 177 2.70 -17.60 -2.98
N GLN A 178 1.77 -18.27 -2.30
CA GLN A 178 0.65 -18.98 -2.94
C GLN A 178 -0.33 -18.00 -3.60
N PHE A 179 -0.61 -16.86 -2.97
CA PHE A 179 -1.41 -15.82 -3.61
C PHE A 179 -0.76 -15.29 -4.87
N ILE A 180 0.55 -15.00 -4.84
CA ILE A 180 1.28 -14.51 -6.01
C ILE A 180 1.34 -15.57 -7.12
N PHE A 181 1.54 -16.85 -6.77
CA PHE A 181 1.48 -17.97 -7.73
C PHE A 181 0.14 -18.03 -8.48
N ASN A 182 -0.97 -17.88 -7.76
CA ASN A 182 -2.29 -17.88 -8.36
C ASN A 182 -2.55 -16.60 -9.17
N LEU A 183 -2.17 -15.43 -8.65
CA LEU A 183 -2.34 -14.14 -9.31
C LEU A 183 -1.62 -14.10 -10.67
N ARG A 184 -0.34 -14.48 -10.72
CA ARG A 184 0.45 -14.41 -11.97
C ARG A 184 -0.08 -15.33 -13.08
N ARG A 185 -0.83 -16.38 -12.72
CA ARG A 185 -1.46 -17.34 -13.65
C ARG A 185 -2.94 -17.03 -13.92
N SER A 186 -3.50 -16.04 -13.25
CA SER A 186 -4.91 -15.68 -13.39
C SER A 186 -5.19 -15.02 -14.73
N GLN A 187 -6.45 -15.07 -15.16
CA GLN A 187 -6.92 -14.39 -16.37
C GLN A 187 -6.71 -12.86 -16.30
N PHE A 188 -6.63 -12.27 -15.11
CA PHE A 188 -6.32 -10.84 -14.95
C PHE A 188 -4.92 -10.47 -15.43
N ILE A 189 -3.96 -11.41 -15.39
CA ILE A 189 -2.58 -11.19 -15.80
C ILE A 189 -2.31 -11.81 -17.18
N GLN A 190 -2.81 -13.02 -17.41
CA GLN A 190 -2.59 -13.77 -18.65
C GLN A 190 -3.55 -13.37 -19.78
N GLY A 191 -4.74 -12.87 -19.45
CA GLY A 191 -5.78 -12.56 -20.44
C GLY A 191 -5.49 -11.33 -21.31
N PHE A 192 -4.56 -10.47 -20.90
CA PHE A 192 -4.06 -9.37 -21.73
C PHE A 192 -2.96 -9.80 -22.72
N GLN A 193 -2.57 -11.08 -22.72
CA GLN A 193 -1.57 -11.63 -23.66
C GLN A 193 -2.23 -12.36 -24.87
N GLN A 194 -3.55 -12.25 -25.04
CA GLN A 194 -4.29 -12.70 -26.23
C GLN A 194 -4.89 -11.51 -26.96
#